data_AF-A0A5B7CNP5-F1
#
_entry.id   AF-A0A5B7CNP5-F1
#
_cell.length_a   1.000
_cell.length_b   1.000
_cell.length_c   1.000
_cell.angle_alpha   90.00
_cell.angle_beta   90.00
_cell.angle_gamma   90.00
#
_symmetry.space_group_name_H-M   'P 1'
#
loop_
_entity.id
_entity.type
_entity.pdbx_description
1 polymer ?
#
loop_
_entity_poly.entity_id
_entity_poly.type
_entity_poly.pdbx_seq_one_letter_code
_entity_poly.pdbx_strand_id
1 'polypeptide(L)'
;METLHKSSFFENTVYTLKENNKTWIYDLTLPPRLEGGRYVTSTNFTYRYTFNFEEEFEVTNYTGWMRTNWWHSIIWTSIYVTFIFVGQRLMEKRPKYELRSFLAVWNTFLAVFSTLGAIRTTPEMLHLLYNYGLGFTVCISGKP
;
A
#
# COMPACT_ATOMS: atom_id res chain seq x y z
N MET A 1 -17.78 -22.62 -1.66
CA MET A 1 -17.78 -21.39 -0.84
C MET A 1 -16.53 -21.42 0.01
N GLU A 2 -15.52 -20.66 -0.35
CA GLU A 2 -14.30 -20.49 0.44
C GLU A 2 -14.66 -19.65 1.67
N THR A 3 -14.74 -20.29 2.83
CA THR A 3 -15.06 -19.58 4.07
C THR A 3 -13.78 -19.09 4.71
N LEU A 4 -13.55 -17.78 4.63
CA LEU A 4 -12.52 -17.09 5.39
C LEU A 4 -12.96 -16.95 6.85
N HIS A 5 -12.27 -17.63 7.76
CA HIS A 5 -12.55 -17.50 9.18
C HIS A 5 -11.39 -16.75 9.86
N LYS A 6 -11.70 -15.55 10.36
CA LYS A 6 -10.78 -14.70 11.10
C LYS A 6 -10.87 -15.03 12.59
N SER A 7 -9.77 -15.51 13.17
CA SER A 7 -9.67 -15.75 14.62
C SER A 7 -8.57 -14.87 15.19
N SER A 8 -8.92 -13.97 16.11
CA SER A 8 -7.95 -13.17 16.86
C SER A 8 -7.77 -13.77 18.25
N PHE A 9 -6.59 -14.31 18.53
CA PHE A 9 -6.22 -14.79 19.86
C PHE A 9 -5.00 -13.96 20.28
N PHE A 10 -5.22 -13.05 21.25
CA PHE A 10 -4.20 -12.23 21.94
C PHE A 10 -3.04 -11.75 21.04
N GLU A 11 -3.19 -10.54 20.48
CA GLU A 11 -2.26 -9.86 19.54
C GLU A 11 -2.02 -10.52 18.17
N ASN A 12 -2.14 -11.85 18.01
CA ASN A 12 -1.98 -12.52 16.73
C ASN A 12 -3.31 -12.59 15.95
N THR A 13 -3.27 -12.18 14.67
CA THR A 13 -4.45 -12.25 13.79
C THR A 13 -4.25 -13.36 12.78
N VAL A 14 -4.85 -14.50 13.10
CA VAL A 14 -4.75 -15.71 12.29
C VAL A 14 -5.94 -15.78 11.33
N TYR A 15 -5.62 -15.90 10.04
CA TYR A 15 -6.58 -16.08 8.96
C TYR A 15 -6.54 -17.55 8.54
N THR A 16 -7.70 -18.19 8.62
CA THR A 16 -7.85 -19.58 8.17
C THR A 16 -8.64 -19.63 6.88
N LEU A 17 -7.99 -20.18 5.84
CA LEU A 17 -8.60 -20.47 4.55
C LEU A 17 -8.90 -21.97 4.51
N LYS A 18 -10.18 -22.32 4.36
CA LYS A 18 -10.62 -23.72 4.25
C LYS A 18 -11.07 -23.99 2.81
N GLU A 19 -10.29 -24.79 2.09
CA GLU A 19 -10.56 -25.20 0.71
C GLU A 19 -10.44 -26.72 0.60
N ASN A 20 -11.51 -27.41 0.15
CA ASN A 20 -11.51 -28.85 -0.17
C ASN A 20 -10.75 -29.76 0.83
N ASN A 21 -11.08 -29.63 2.12
CA ASN A 21 -10.49 -30.38 3.24
C ASN A 21 -9.02 -30.05 3.60
N LYS A 22 -8.42 -29.04 2.96
CA LYS A 22 -7.17 -28.40 3.36
C LYS A 22 -7.47 -27.11 4.12
N THR A 23 -6.77 -26.92 5.24
CA THR A 23 -6.83 -25.69 6.04
C THR A 23 -5.48 -25.02 5.98
N TRP A 24 -5.43 -23.81 5.46
CA TRP A 24 -4.24 -22.97 5.50
C TRP A 24 -4.37 -21.95 6.63
N ILE A 25 -3.34 -21.86 7.46
CA ILE A 25 -3.29 -20.98 8.63
C ILE A 25 -2.23 -19.92 8.34
N TYR A 26 -2.65 -18.66 8.27
CA TYR A 26 -1.75 -17.52 8.03
C TYR A 26 -1.79 -16.59 9.22
N ASP A 27 -0.64 -16.29 9.78
CA ASP A 27 -0.51 -15.27 10.81
C ASP A 27 0.06 -14.00 10.18
N LEU A 28 -0.82 -13.01 9.96
CA LEU A 28 -0.44 -11.77 9.28
C LEU A 28 0.35 -10.81 10.18
N THR A 29 0.52 -11.15 11.46
CA THR A 29 1.35 -10.39 12.40
C THR A 29 2.82 -10.82 12.35
N LEU A 30 3.15 -11.87 11.59
CA LEU A 30 4.54 -12.31 11.44
C LEU A 30 5.31 -11.30 10.57
N PRO A 31 6.44 -10.75 11.09
CA PRO A 31 7.31 -9.91 10.29
C PRO A 31 7.96 -10.74 9.17
N PRO A 32 8.41 -10.10 8.07
CA PRO A 32 9.20 -10.78 7.06
C PRO A 32 10.44 -11.41 7.70
N ARG A 33 10.70 -12.68 7.37
CA ARG A 33 11.77 -13.49 7.96
C ARG A 33 12.77 -13.93 6.89
N LEU A 34 14.02 -14.12 7.31
CA LEU A 34 15.08 -14.66 6.45
C LEU A 34 15.10 -16.19 6.55
N GLU A 35 14.67 -16.87 5.49
CA GLU A 35 14.77 -18.33 5.39
C GLU A 35 15.69 -18.71 4.22
N GLY A 36 16.78 -19.43 4.52
CA GLY A 36 17.74 -19.87 3.49
C GLY A 36 18.39 -18.74 2.69
N GLY A 37 18.53 -17.55 3.30
CA GLY A 37 19.09 -16.36 2.65
C GLY A 37 18.11 -15.57 1.76
N ARG A 38 16.80 -15.82 1.87
CA ARG A 38 15.75 -15.08 1.15
C ARG A 38 14.71 -14.50 2.11
N TYR A 39 14.20 -13.31 1.80
CA TYR A 39 13.11 -12.68 2.56
C TYR A 39 11.77 -13.28 2.17
N VAL A 40 11.07 -13.87 3.14
CA VAL A 40 9.73 -14.44 2.97
C VAL A 40 8.70 -13.65 3.78
N THR A 41 7.58 -13.32 3.14
CA THR A 41 6.45 -12.62 3.76
C THR A 41 5.55 -13.57 4.56
N SER A 42 4.59 -13.02 5.29
CA SER A 42 3.52 -13.79 5.96
C SER A 42 2.67 -14.62 4.99
N THR A 43 2.68 -14.28 3.69
CA THR A 43 2.00 -14.98 2.61
C THR A 43 2.89 -15.98 1.87
N ASN A 44 4.07 -16.32 2.42
CA ASN A 44 5.10 -17.18 1.82
C ASN A 44 5.59 -16.70 0.44
N PHE A 45 5.44 -15.41 0.14
CA PHE A 45 6.03 -14.82 -1.05
C PHE A 45 7.50 -14.50 -0.79
N THR A 46 8.37 -14.83 -1.74
CA THR A 46 9.82 -14.66 -1.60
C THR A 46 10.31 -13.51 -2.48
N TYR A 47 10.91 -12.47 -1.87
CA TYR A 47 11.55 -11.40 -2.62
C TYR A 47 12.98 -11.76 -3.01
N ARG A 48 13.35 -11.46 -4.26
CA ARG A 48 14.72 -11.62 -4.74
C ARG A 48 15.64 -10.47 -4.29
N TYR A 49 15.06 -9.30 -4.02
CA TYR A 49 15.80 -8.10 -3.67
C TYR A 49 14.94 -7.21 -2.77
N THR A 50 15.43 -6.94 -1.55
CA THR A 50 14.90 -5.95 -0.61
C THR A 50 15.80 -4.72 -0.64
N PHE A 51 15.23 -3.53 -0.57
CA PHE A 51 16.03 -2.33 -0.40
C PHE A 51 16.38 -2.11 1.08
N ASN A 52 17.56 -1.56 1.37
CA ASN A 52 17.97 -1.22 2.73
C ASN A 52 16.95 -0.31 3.45
N PHE A 53 16.31 0.62 2.73
CA PHE A 53 15.29 1.49 3.32
C PHE A 53 13.97 0.76 3.64
N GLU A 54 13.68 -0.37 2.99
CA GLU A 54 12.50 -1.19 3.32
C GLU A 54 12.74 -1.97 4.61
N GLU A 55 13.99 -2.36 4.88
CA GLU A 55 14.39 -3.09 6.09
C GLU A 55 14.39 -2.19 7.34
N GLU A 56 14.78 -0.93 7.17
CA GLU A 56 14.79 0.06 8.26
C GLU A 56 13.41 0.69 8.52
N PHE A 57 12.39 0.37 7.72
CA PHE A 57 11.08 1.02 7.81
C PHE A 57 10.21 0.41 8.93
N GLU A 58 10.09 1.13 10.04
CA GLU A 58 9.23 0.74 11.16
C GLU A 58 7.74 1.04 10.90
N VAL A 59 7.05 0.08 10.28
CA VAL A 59 5.63 0.20 9.88
C VAL A 59 4.70 0.61 11.05
N THR A 60 4.91 0.07 12.25
CA THR A 60 4.06 0.30 13.43
C THR A 60 4.11 1.76 13.90
N ASN A 61 5.28 2.38 13.85
CA ASN A 61 5.47 3.77 14.28
C ASN A 61 4.82 4.76 13.31
N TYR A 62 5.01 4.57 12.00
CA TYR A 62 4.40 5.44 10.99
C TYR A 62 2.87 5.30 10.93
N THR A 63 2.36 4.07 11.02
CA THR A 63 0.90 3.83 11.02
C THR A 63 0.23 4.36 12.30
N GLY A 64 0.89 4.21 13.46
CA GLY A 64 0.47 4.83 14.71
C GLY A 64 0.45 6.36 14.63
N TRP A 65 1.52 6.96 14.08
CA TRP A 65 1.59 8.40 13.89
C TRP A 65 0.50 8.92 12.95
N MET A 66 0.25 8.24 11.83
CA MET A 66 -0.80 8.61 10.87
C MET A 66 -2.21 8.56 11.49
N ARG A 67 -2.48 7.58 12.37
CA ARG A 67 -3.76 7.49 13.10
C ARG A 67 -3.98 8.64 14.06
N THR A 68 -2.94 9.06 14.77
CA THR A 68 -3.04 10.17 15.72
C THR A 68 -3.14 11.52 14.99
N ASN A 69 -2.46 11.65 13.84
CA ASN A 69 -2.30 12.91 13.11
C ASN A 69 -3.15 12.99 11.84
N TRP A 70 -4.23 12.21 11.72
CA TRP A 70 -5.10 12.15 10.54
C TRP A 70 -5.64 13.52 10.11
N TRP A 71 -5.82 14.45 11.06
CA TRP A 71 -6.33 15.80 10.80
C TRP A 71 -5.38 16.64 9.92
N HIS A 72 -4.07 16.36 9.90
CA HIS A 72 -3.12 17.06 9.04
C HIS A 72 -3.49 16.93 7.56
N SER A 73 -4.00 15.78 7.13
CA SER A 73 -4.45 15.57 5.75
C SER A 73 -5.59 16.51 5.36
N ILE A 74 -6.51 16.80 6.29
CA ILE A 74 -7.61 17.74 6.07
C ILE A 74 -7.09 19.17 5.92
N ILE A 75 -6.15 19.57 6.80
CA ILE A 75 -5.55 20.90 6.76
C ILE A 75 -4.86 21.13 5.41
N TRP A 76 -3.99 20.21 4.98
CA TRP A 76 -3.27 20.34 3.70
C TRP A 76 -4.20 20.35 2.49
N THR A 77 -5.25 19.51 2.51
CA THR A 77 -6.26 19.49 1.44
C THR A 77 -7.05 20.80 1.38
N SER A 78 -7.47 21.33 2.53
CA SER A 78 -8.19 22.61 2.61
C SER A 78 -7.34 23.78 2.11
N ILE A 79 -6.07 23.80 2.49
CA ILE A 79 -5.08 24.77 2.01
C ILE A 79 -4.95 24.69 0.49
N TYR A 80 -4.74 23.49 -0.07
CA TYR A 80 -4.65 23.27 -1.51
C TYR A 80 -5.88 23.81 -2.25
N VAL A 81 -7.09 23.48 -1.79
CA VAL A 81 -8.34 23.95 -2.39
C VAL A 81 -8.44 25.48 -2.35
N THR A 82 -8.06 26.10 -1.23
CA THR A 82 -8.03 27.56 -1.08
C THR A 82 -7.05 28.20 -2.07
N PHE A 83 -5.85 27.62 -2.24
CA PHE A 83 -4.88 28.08 -3.22
C PHE A 83 -5.40 28.00 -4.66
N ILE A 84 -6.19 26.97 -5.00
CA ILE A 84 -6.83 26.86 -6.32
C ILE A 84 -7.78 28.04 -6.57
N PHE A 85 -8.69 28.34 -5.62
CA PHE A 85 -9.64 29.45 -5.78
C PHE A 85 -8.95 30.81 -5.82
N VAL A 86 -7.96 31.04 -4.96
CA VAL A 86 -7.16 32.27 -4.95
C VAL A 86 -6.39 32.41 -6.27
N GLY A 87 -5.78 31.33 -6.75
CA GLY A 87 -5.06 31.28 -8.01
C GLY A 87 -5.96 31.62 -9.21
N GLN A 88 -7.17 31.06 -9.25
CA GLN A 88 -8.17 31.37 -10.29
C GLN A 88 -8.51 32.87 -10.31
N ARG A 89 -8.85 33.45 -9.14
CA ARG A 89 -9.19 34.88 -9.00
C ARG A 89 -8.03 35.80 -9.41
N LEU A 90 -6.80 35.42 -9.12
CA LEU A 90 -5.60 36.18 -9.49
C LEU A 90 -5.32 36.09 -10.99
N MET A 91 -5.57 34.93 -11.61
CA MET A 91 -5.36 34.72 -13.05
C MET A 91 -6.45 35.34 -13.94
N GLU A 92 -7.61 35.73 -13.40
CA GLU A 92 -8.67 36.45 -14.17
C GLU A 92 -8.13 37.71 -14.89
N LYS A 93 -7.11 38.36 -14.34
CA LYS A 93 -6.53 39.60 -14.89
C LYS A 93 -5.19 39.39 -15.63
N ARG A 94 -4.75 38.14 -15.84
CA ARG A 94 -3.42 37.82 -16.42
C ARG A 94 -3.56 36.91 -17.66
N PRO A 95 -2.64 37.00 -18.63
CA PRO A 95 -2.63 36.08 -19.77
C PRO A 95 -2.28 34.64 -19.33
N LYS A 96 -2.82 33.66 -20.06
CA LYS A 96 -2.59 32.23 -19.81
C LYS A 96 -1.10 31.89 -19.87
N TYR A 97 -0.64 31.09 -18.91
CA TYR A 97 0.71 30.54 -18.91
C TYR A 97 0.79 29.28 -19.77
N GLU A 98 1.81 29.18 -20.62
CA GLU A 98 2.10 27.97 -21.39
C GLU A 98 2.90 26.97 -20.54
N LEU A 99 2.24 26.28 -19.60
CA LEU A 99 2.88 25.25 -18.74
C LEU A 99 3.05 23.89 -19.42
N ARG A 100 2.85 23.78 -20.73
CA ARG A 100 2.76 22.49 -21.43
C ARG A 100 4.01 21.62 -21.27
N SER A 101 5.20 22.24 -21.30
CA SER A 101 6.47 21.53 -21.07
C SER A 101 6.59 21.04 -19.61
N PHE A 102 6.25 21.89 -18.64
CA PHE A 102 6.26 21.51 -17.22
C PHE A 102 5.25 20.40 -16.91
N LEU A 103 4.04 20.49 -17.46
CA LEU A 103 3.02 19.45 -17.34
C LEU A 103 3.47 18.12 -17.97
N ALA A 104 4.18 18.18 -19.11
CA ALA A 104 4.72 16.99 -19.75
C ALA A 104 5.76 16.30 -18.84
N VAL A 105 6.71 17.07 -18.31
CA VAL A 105 7.72 16.55 -17.36
C VAL A 105 7.06 15.94 -16.12
N TRP A 106 6.06 16.62 -15.55
CA TRP A 106 5.34 16.13 -14.38
C TRP A 106 4.60 14.83 -14.65
N ASN A 107 3.90 14.73 -15.77
CA ASN A 107 3.20 13.50 -16.17
C ASN A 107 4.18 12.35 -16.43
N THR A 108 5.32 12.62 -17.06
CA THR A 108 6.37 11.60 -17.24
C THR A 108 6.93 11.13 -15.90
N PHE A 109 7.19 12.04 -14.96
CA PHE A 109 7.65 11.68 -13.61
C PHE A 109 6.63 10.79 -12.89
N LEU A 110 5.35 11.17 -12.89
CA LEU A 110 4.28 10.37 -12.30
C LEU A 110 4.14 8.99 -12.96
N ALA A 111 4.30 8.91 -14.29
CA ALA A 111 4.24 7.65 -15.02
C ALA A 111 5.38 6.70 -14.63
N VAL A 112 6.61 7.22 -14.51
CA VAL A 112 7.78 6.44 -14.05
C VAL A 112 7.56 5.95 -12.61
N PHE A 113 7.15 6.84 -11.71
CA PHE A 113 6.88 6.49 -10.32
C PHE A 113 5.80 5.40 -10.20
N SER A 114 4.70 5.56 -10.94
CA SER A 114 3.61 4.56 -11.00
C SER A 114 4.11 3.21 -11.51
N THR A 115 4.90 3.19 -12.58
CA THR A 115 5.45 1.96 -13.16
C THR A 115 6.39 1.24 -12.20
N LEU A 116 7.26 1.97 -11.50
CA LEU A 116 8.15 1.40 -10.49
C LEU A 116 7.37 0.77 -9.33
N GLY A 117 6.33 1.47 -8.84
CA GLY A 117 5.43 0.94 -7.82
C GLY A 117 4.73 -0.33 -8.28
N ALA A 118 4.17 -0.32 -9.50
CA ALA A 118 3.49 -1.47 -10.08
C ALA A 118 4.42 -2.67 -10.24
N ILE A 119 5.64 -2.51 -10.76
CA ILE A 119 6.60 -3.62 -10.91
C ILE A 119 6.91 -4.28 -9.55
N ARG A 120 6.89 -3.52 -8.45
CA ARG A 120 7.16 -4.04 -7.10
C ARG A 120 5.96 -4.69 -6.44
N THR A 121 4.76 -4.12 -6.55
CA THR A 121 3.55 -4.63 -5.88
C THR A 121 2.82 -5.71 -6.67
N THR A 122 2.92 -5.68 -8.01
CA THR A 122 2.24 -6.64 -8.90
C THR A 122 2.61 -8.11 -8.65
N PRO A 123 3.89 -8.52 -8.49
CA PRO A 123 4.21 -9.94 -8.36
C PRO A 123 3.65 -10.54 -7.06
N GLU A 124 3.63 -9.75 -5.98
CA GLU A 124 2.99 -10.14 -4.73
C GLU A 124 1.47 -10.24 -4.92
N MET A 125 0.84 -9.22 -5.49
CA MET A 125 -0.61 -9.24 -5.74
C MET A 125 -1.05 -10.40 -6.64
N LEU A 126 -0.29 -10.71 -7.70
CA LEU A 126 -0.56 -11.85 -8.57
C LEU A 126 -0.38 -13.19 -7.85
N HIS A 127 0.63 -13.29 -6.98
CA HIS A 127 0.82 -14.47 -6.14
C HIS A 127 -0.38 -14.69 -5.21
N LEU A 128 -0.88 -13.62 -4.59
CA LEU A 128 -2.05 -13.69 -3.72
C LEU A 128 -3.30 -14.09 -4.51
N LEU A 129 -3.50 -13.47 -5.68
CA LEU A 129 -4.65 -13.73 -6.52
C LEU A 129 -4.68 -15.18 -7.04
N TYR A 130 -3.53 -15.71 -7.47
CA TYR A 130 -3.44 -17.05 -8.03
C TYR A 130 -3.57 -18.15 -6.97
N ASN A 131 -3.00 -17.95 -5.79
CA ASN A 131 -2.99 -18.98 -4.74
C ASN A 131 -4.18 -18.90 -3.78
N TYR A 132 -4.80 -17.72 -3.61
CA TYR A 132 -5.82 -17.50 -2.58
C TYR A 132 -7.12 -16.88 -3.11
N GLY A 133 -7.17 -16.53 -4.40
CA GLY A 133 -8.34 -15.95 -5.03
C GLY A 133 -8.60 -14.48 -4.68
N LEU A 134 -9.64 -13.92 -5.31
CA LEU A 134 -10.03 -12.51 -5.17
C LEU A 134 -10.58 -12.20 -3.77
N GLY A 135 -11.35 -13.12 -3.20
CA GLY A 135 -11.99 -12.92 -1.90
C GLY A 135 -10.96 -12.70 -0.79
N PHE A 136 -9.86 -13.45 -0.79
CA PHE A 136 -8.77 -13.25 0.16
C PHE A 136 -8.04 -11.93 -0.06
N THR A 137 -7.68 -11.64 -1.31
CA THR A 137 -6.88 -10.45 -1.67
C THR A 137 -7.60 -9.13 -1.33
N VAL A 138 -8.94 -9.10 -1.40
CA VAL A 138 -9.73 -7.89 -1.13
C VAL A 138 -10.19 -7.79 0.32
N CYS A 139 -10.52 -8.92 0.97
CA CYS A 139 -11.12 -8.92 2.31
C CYS A 139 -10.07 -8.99 3.44
N ILE A 140 -8.79 -9.12 3.10
CA ILE A 140 -7.68 -9.05 4.05
C ILE A 140 -7.47 -7.60 4.53
N SER A 141 -8.23 -7.21 5.55
CA SER A 141 -7.92 -6.02 6.32
C SER A 141 -6.77 -6.37 7.28
N GLY A 142 -5.54 -6.04 6.87
CA GLY A 142 -4.39 -6.06 7.76
C GLY A 142 -4.69 -5.17 8.97
N LYS A 143 -4.63 -5.74 10.17
CA LYS A 143 -4.40 -4.90 11.36
C LYS A 143 -2.96 -4.38 11.26
N PRO A 144 -2.71 -3.12 11.63
CA PRO A 144 -1.33 -2.68 11.84
C PRO A 144 -0.70 -3.47 12.98
#